data_AF-A0AAW5B865-F1
#
_entry.id   AF-A0AAW5B865-F1
#
_cell.length_a   1.000
_cell.length_b   1.000
_cell.length_c   1.000
_cell.angle_alpha   90.00
_cell.angle_beta   90.00
_cell.angle_gamma   90.00
#
_symmetry.space_group_name_H-M   'P 1'
#
loop_
_entity.id
_entity.type
_entity.pdbx_description
1 polymer ?
#
loop_
_entity_poly.entity_id
_entity_poly.type
_entity_poly.pdbx_seq_one_letter_code
_entity_poly.pdbx_strand_id
1 'polypeptide(L)'
;MYLFVAIQTESFIWRRRSKTPQLSHNKEGNTKARISVEDIKVPIMFIAGGDDQLWPSECFVKIMEEKLKNESNHHRYLYYEKAGHFLAFPYSFVKLPANVHMVVGGGMTMTFGGSKAANAEAARDSWKKCLFFFMRIVPIRLAIRGTNKAASMF
;
A
#
# COMPACT_ATOMS: atom_id res chain seq x y z
N MET A 1 -2.48 2.02 17.14
CA MET A 1 -1.94 3.07 16.24
C MET A 1 -1.43 2.35 15.01
N TYR A 2 -2.17 2.38 13.89
CA TYR A 2 -1.76 1.72 12.65
C TYR A 2 -1.05 2.74 11.79
N LEU A 3 0.25 2.54 11.57
CA LEU A 3 1.06 3.42 10.74
C LEU A 3 0.84 3.02 9.28
N PHE A 4 0.04 3.80 8.56
CA PHE A 4 -0.03 3.74 7.10
C PHE A 4 1.13 4.60 6.58
N VAL A 5 2.20 3.97 6.11
CA VAL A 5 3.34 4.70 5.53
C VAL A 5 3.06 4.92 4.04
N ALA A 6 2.48 6.08 3.71
CA ALA A 6 2.53 6.62 2.36
C ALA A 6 3.86 7.39 2.22
N ILE A 7 4.79 6.86 1.43
CA ILE A 7 6.10 7.49 1.21
C ILE A 7 5.93 8.60 0.17
N GLN A 8 5.90 9.85 0.64
CA GLN A 8 5.95 11.04 -0.22
C GLN A 8 7.30 11.72 -0.03
N THR A 9 8.24 11.46 -0.94
CA THR A 9 9.45 12.30 -1.07
C THR A 9 9.20 13.32 -2.17
N GLU A 10 9.04 14.59 -1.77
CA GLU A 10 8.94 15.70 -2.70
C GLU A 10 10.30 15.98 -3.33
N SER A 11 10.44 15.67 -4.63
CA SER A 11 11.30 16.33 -5.62
C SER A 11 11.55 15.38 -6.79
N PHE A 12 10.64 15.30 -7.78
CA PHE A 12 10.99 14.68 -9.07
C PHE A 12 10.44 15.49 -10.24
N ILE A 13 11.40 16.05 -11.00
CA ILE A 13 11.22 16.88 -12.19
C ILE A 13 10.66 16.03 -13.34
N TRP A 14 9.61 16.54 -13.95
CA TRP A 14 8.91 15.99 -15.09
C TRP A 14 9.81 15.91 -16.34
N ARG A 15 10.20 14.69 -16.74
CA ARG A 15 10.66 14.43 -18.11
C ARG A 15 10.30 13.00 -18.50
N ARG A 16 9.58 12.88 -19.62
CA ARG A 16 9.19 11.63 -20.30
C ARG A 16 10.41 10.68 -20.32
N ARG A 17 10.39 9.63 -19.50
CA ARG A 17 11.40 8.55 -19.55
C ARG A 17 10.67 7.21 -19.58
N SER A 18 10.66 6.61 -20.75
CA SER A 18 10.55 5.17 -20.88
C SER A 18 11.70 4.52 -20.10
N LYS A 19 11.38 3.45 -19.36
CA LYS A 19 12.23 2.48 -18.64
C LYS A 19 12.09 2.57 -17.12
N THR A 20 11.62 1.44 -16.59
CA THR A 20 11.72 0.91 -15.22
C THR A 20 12.00 1.95 -14.14
N PRO A 21 11.08 2.19 -13.20
CA PRO A 21 11.36 3.15 -12.15
C PRO A 21 12.52 2.59 -11.31
N GLN A 22 13.64 3.32 -11.29
CA GLN A 22 14.85 2.96 -10.56
C GLN A 22 15.08 4.02 -9.49
N LEU A 23 15.55 3.59 -8.32
CA LEU A 23 16.02 4.51 -7.30
C LEU A 23 17.01 5.53 -7.89
N SER A 24 16.98 6.75 -7.38
CA SER A 24 17.93 7.78 -7.80
C SER A 24 19.37 7.27 -7.59
N HIS A 25 20.32 7.68 -8.44
CA HIS A 25 21.72 7.26 -8.32
C HIS A 25 22.40 7.85 -7.06
N ASN A 26 21.74 8.77 -6.34
CA ASN A 26 22.22 9.37 -5.11
C ASN A 26 22.01 8.43 -3.92
N LYS A 27 22.94 7.50 -3.72
CA LYS A 27 22.89 6.52 -2.63
C LYS A 27 22.85 7.17 -1.24
N GLU A 28 23.59 8.26 -1.03
CA GLU A 28 23.63 8.95 0.26
C GLU A 28 22.31 9.62 0.61
N GLY A 29 21.73 10.36 -0.35
CA GLY A 29 20.41 10.97 -0.21
C GLY A 29 19.34 9.92 0.04
N ASN A 30 19.35 8.81 -0.73
CA ASN A 30 18.41 7.71 -0.54
C ASN A 30 18.56 7.07 0.85
N THR A 31 19.79 6.95 1.38
CA THR A 31 20.03 6.37 2.70
C THR A 31 19.49 7.26 3.82
N LYS A 32 19.71 8.58 3.73
CA LYS A 32 19.21 9.55 4.71
C LYS A 32 17.69 9.71 4.70
N ALA A 33 17.06 9.59 3.53
CA ALA A 33 15.61 9.71 3.38
C ALA A 33 14.86 8.39 3.63
N ARG A 34 15.57 7.28 3.81
CA ARG A 34 14.95 5.96 3.99
C ARG A 34 14.25 5.87 5.34
N ILE A 35 13.06 5.28 5.33
CA ILE A 35 12.34 4.89 6.54
C ILE A 35 12.96 3.61 7.10
N SER A 36 13.34 3.63 8.38
CA SER A 36 13.88 2.48 9.11
C SER A 36 12.78 1.48 9.47
N VAL A 37 12.35 0.67 8.50
CA VAL A 37 11.30 -0.33 8.68
C VAL A 37 11.67 -1.41 9.70
N GLU A 38 12.95 -1.70 9.90
CA GLU A 38 13.49 -2.62 10.90
C GLU A 38 13.25 -2.20 12.37
N ASP A 39 12.94 -0.91 12.58
CA ASP A 39 12.62 -0.39 13.91
C ASP A 39 11.14 -0.64 14.27
N ILE A 40 10.31 -1.03 13.30
CA ILE A 40 8.87 -1.24 13.48
C ILE A 40 8.61 -2.61 14.10
N LYS A 41 8.16 -2.64 15.36
CA LYS A 41 7.95 -3.88 16.14
C LYS A 41 6.57 -4.54 15.96
N VAL A 42 5.81 -4.16 14.93
CA VAL A 42 4.49 -4.72 14.64
C VAL A 42 4.49 -5.35 13.25
N PRO A 43 3.63 -6.36 13.01
CA PRO A 43 3.49 -6.91 11.66
C PRO A 43 3.13 -5.83 10.64
N ILE A 44 3.77 -5.88 9.48
CA ILE A 44 3.53 -4.95 8.36
C ILE A 44 3.04 -5.73 7.16
N MET A 45 2.05 -5.19 6.45
CA MET A 45 1.63 -5.70 5.16
C MET A 45 1.92 -4.64 4.09
N PHE A 46 2.71 -5.02 3.10
CA PHE A 46 3.09 -4.20 1.95
C PHE A 46 2.27 -4.62 0.73
N ILE A 47 1.83 -3.64 -0.06
CA ILE A 47 1.10 -3.85 -1.31
C ILE A 47 1.79 -3.01 -2.38
N ALA A 48 2.21 -3.64 -3.48
CA ALA A 48 2.87 -2.97 -4.60
C ALA A 48 2.26 -3.34 -5.95
N GLY A 49 2.10 -2.33 -6.80
CA GLY A 49 1.84 -2.49 -8.22
C GLY A 49 3.15 -2.58 -9.01
N GLY A 50 3.26 -3.58 -9.90
CA GLY A 50 4.43 -3.73 -10.78
C GLY A 50 4.46 -2.73 -11.93
N ASP A 51 3.28 -2.20 -12.31
CA ASP A 51 3.11 -1.17 -13.34
C ASP A 51 2.80 0.20 -12.72
N ASP A 52 3.29 0.49 -11.51
CA ASP A 52 3.18 1.81 -10.91
C ASP A 52 4.02 2.83 -11.71
N GLN A 53 3.33 3.77 -12.36
CA GLN A 53 3.95 4.80 -13.22
C GLN A 53 4.26 6.09 -12.46
N LEU A 54 3.90 6.19 -11.18
CA LEU A 54 4.31 7.29 -10.32
C LEU A 54 5.60 6.94 -9.59
N TRP A 55 5.64 5.79 -8.92
CA TRP A 55 6.75 5.39 -8.06
C TRP A 55 7.23 3.97 -8.36
N PRO A 56 8.52 3.66 -8.08
CA PRO A 56 9.03 2.29 -8.10
C PRO A 56 8.55 1.47 -6.89
N SER A 57 7.24 1.36 -6.71
CA SER A 57 6.61 0.72 -5.56
C SER A 57 7.08 -0.72 -5.34
N GLU A 58 7.15 -1.54 -6.39
CA GLU A 58 7.68 -2.91 -6.28
C GLU A 58 9.15 -2.94 -5.83
N CYS A 59 9.99 -2.04 -6.34
CA CYS A 59 11.40 -1.96 -5.94
C CYS A 59 11.53 -1.57 -4.47
N PHE A 60 10.76 -0.58 -4.01
CA PHE A 60 10.75 -0.16 -2.61
C PHE A 60 10.34 -1.30 -1.69
N VAL A 61 9.27 -2.02 -2.02
CA VAL A 61 8.82 -3.16 -1.22
C VAL A 61 9.86 -4.28 -1.19
N LYS A 62 10.51 -4.60 -2.31
CA LYS A 62 11.60 -5.59 -2.35
C LYS A 62 12.79 -5.23 -1.44
N ILE A 63 13.14 -3.96 -1.36
CA ILE A 63 14.20 -3.48 -0.46
C ILE A 63 13.77 -3.62 1.01
N MET A 64 12.53 -3.27 1.34
CA MET A 64 11.99 -3.43 2.69
C MET A 64 11.90 -4.91 3.07
N GLU A 65 11.44 -5.75 2.15
CA GLU A 65 11.40 -7.20 2.32
C GLU A 65 12.79 -7.74 2.62
N GLU A 66 13.83 -7.33 1.87
CA GLU A 66 15.21 -7.73 2.14
C GLU A 66 15.69 -7.35 3.54
N LYS A 67 15.37 -6.13 4.01
CA LYS A 67 15.74 -5.67 5.35
C LYS A 67 15.05 -6.45 6.47
N LEU A 68 13.82 -6.88 6.22
CA LEU A 68 13.01 -7.62 7.17
C LEU A 68 13.14 -9.15 7.05
N LYS A 69 14.02 -9.67 6.16
CA LYS A 69 14.19 -11.13 5.94
C LYS A 69 14.53 -11.93 7.20
N ASN A 70 15.22 -11.31 8.15
CA ASN A 70 15.63 -11.96 9.40
C ASN A 70 14.59 -11.78 10.51
N GLU A 71 13.57 -10.95 10.29
CA GLU A 71 12.45 -10.78 11.21
C GLU A 71 11.38 -11.84 10.90
N SER A 72 10.73 -12.32 11.97
CA SER A 72 9.73 -13.38 11.97
C SER A 72 8.71 -13.35 10.80
N ASN A 73 8.10 -14.50 10.50
CA ASN A 73 7.09 -14.76 9.45
C ASN A 73 5.75 -13.97 9.58
N HIS A 74 5.74 -12.79 10.23
CA HIS A 74 4.56 -11.99 10.48
C HIS A 74 4.32 -10.90 9.42
N HIS A 75 5.36 -10.46 8.69
CA HIS A 75 5.18 -9.51 7.58
C HIS A 75 4.50 -10.16 6.37
N ARG A 76 3.81 -9.37 5.55
CA ARG A 76 3.14 -9.83 4.34
C ARG A 76 3.50 -8.92 3.18
N TYR A 77 3.77 -9.51 2.03
CA TYR A 77 4.16 -8.80 0.81
C TYR A 77 3.22 -9.23 -0.31
N LEU A 78 2.51 -8.26 -0.90
CA LEU A 78 1.57 -8.48 -1.99
C LEU A 78 2.05 -7.73 -3.22
N TYR A 79 2.30 -8.47 -4.30
CA TYR A 79 2.76 -7.94 -5.57
C TYR A 79 1.70 -8.17 -6.64
N TYR A 80 1.29 -7.11 -7.31
CA TYR A 80 0.33 -7.14 -8.41
C TYR A 80 1.01 -6.60 -9.67
N GLU A 81 1.64 -7.49 -10.42
CA GLU A 81 2.50 -7.16 -11.57
C GLU A 81 1.85 -6.19 -12.57
N LYS A 82 0.56 -6.40 -12.87
CA LYS A 82 -0.19 -5.60 -13.87
C LYS A 82 -0.95 -4.42 -13.28
N ALA A 83 -0.84 -4.17 -11.98
CA ALA A 83 -1.53 -3.09 -11.31
C ALA A 83 -0.62 -1.86 -11.18
N GLY A 84 -1.23 -0.68 -11.27
CA GLY A 84 -0.55 0.60 -11.11
C GLY A 84 -0.69 1.17 -9.71
N HIS A 85 -0.49 2.47 -9.59
CA HIS A 85 -0.39 3.17 -8.31
C HIS A 85 -1.64 3.03 -7.43
N PHE A 86 -2.84 3.12 -8.02
CA PHE A 86 -4.11 3.07 -7.30
C PHE A 86 -4.70 1.66 -7.25
N LEU A 87 -3.91 0.69 -6.80
CA LEU A 87 -4.31 -0.73 -6.75
C LEU A 87 -5.02 -1.17 -5.46
N ALA A 88 -4.96 -0.37 -4.40
CA ALA A 88 -5.42 -0.79 -3.07
C ALA A 88 -6.07 0.36 -2.28
N PHE A 89 -6.77 -0.03 -1.22
CA PHE A 89 -7.34 0.90 -0.24
C PHE A 89 -6.25 1.77 0.41
N PRO A 90 -6.50 3.06 0.71
CA PRO A 90 -7.77 3.78 0.61
C PRO A 90 -8.10 4.31 -0.80
N TYR A 91 -7.15 4.26 -1.72
CA TYR A 91 -7.28 4.91 -3.03
C TYR A 91 -8.12 4.12 -4.02
N SER A 92 -8.37 2.84 -3.73
CA SER A 92 -9.23 1.98 -4.53
C SER A 92 -10.15 1.16 -3.63
N PHE A 93 -11.45 1.38 -3.79
CA PHE A 93 -12.47 0.50 -3.22
C PHE A 93 -12.94 -0.48 -4.29
N VAL A 94 -13.40 -1.66 -3.85
CA VAL A 94 -13.85 -2.81 -4.65
C VAL A 94 -14.91 -2.49 -5.73
N LYS A 95 -15.49 -1.29 -5.74
CA LYS A 95 -16.49 -0.86 -6.72
C LYS A 95 -16.27 0.56 -7.26
N LEU A 96 -15.16 1.22 -6.92
CA LEU A 96 -14.85 2.53 -7.48
C LEU A 96 -14.15 2.38 -8.84
N PRO A 97 -14.33 3.34 -9.76
CA PRO A 97 -13.58 3.37 -11.00
C PRO A 97 -12.07 3.38 -10.71
N ALA A 98 -11.34 2.43 -11.29
CA ALA A 98 -9.89 2.43 -11.22
C ALA A 98 -9.31 3.55 -12.09
N ASN A 99 -8.77 4.57 -11.44
CA ASN A 99 -8.09 5.67 -12.12
C ASN A 99 -6.73 5.18 -12.64
N VAL A 100 -6.54 5.25 -13.95
CA VAL A 100 -5.29 4.90 -14.63
C VAL A 100 -4.54 6.14 -15.13
N HIS A 101 -5.23 7.27 -15.27
CA HIS A 101 -4.66 8.57 -15.59
C HIS A 101 -5.53 9.71 -15.03
N MET A 102 -4.94 10.91 -14.92
CA MET A 102 -5.63 12.15 -14.56
C MET A 102 -5.08 13.30 -15.40
N VAL A 103 -5.97 14.13 -15.95
CA VAL A 103 -5.57 15.38 -16.60
C VAL A 103 -5.29 16.41 -15.52
N VAL A 104 -4.04 16.86 -15.45
CA VAL A 104 -3.61 17.98 -14.60
C VAL A 104 -3.56 19.20 -15.51
N GLY A 105 -4.11 20.33 -15.07
CA GLY A 105 -4.28 21.53 -15.91
C GLY A 105 -3.03 21.92 -16.72
N GLY A 106 -3.23 22.67 -17.81
CA GLY A 106 -2.14 23.03 -18.72
C GLY A 106 -1.81 21.94 -19.76
N GLY A 107 -2.74 21.03 -20.04
CA GLY A 107 -2.58 19.99 -21.07
C GLY A 107 -1.73 18.80 -20.65
N MET A 108 -1.40 18.66 -19.37
CA MET A 108 -0.61 17.55 -18.85
C MET A 108 -1.49 16.37 -18.44
N THR A 109 -1.03 15.15 -18.66
CA THR A 109 -1.72 13.94 -18.19
C THR A 109 -0.78 13.13 -17.32
N MET A 110 -1.16 12.91 -16.06
CA MET A 110 -0.51 11.96 -15.17
C MET A 110 -0.99 10.56 -15.50
N THR A 111 -0.06 9.62 -15.64
CA THR A 111 -0.37 8.19 -15.77
C THR A 111 -0.02 7.52 -14.46
N PHE A 112 -0.97 6.76 -13.92
CA PHE A 112 -0.81 6.02 -12.66
C PHE A 112 -0.46 4.55 -12.92
N GLY A 113 -0.70 4.09 -14.14
CA GLY A 113 -0.35 2.74 -14.60
C GLY A 113 -1.40 1.68 -14.26
N GLY A 114 -1.08 0.47 -14.71
CA GLY A 114 -1.98 -0.67 -14.71
C GLY A 114 -3.14 -0.53 -15.69
N SER A 115 -3.92 -1.60 -15.81
CA SER A 115 -5.22 -1.56 -16.48
C SER A 115 -6.35 -1.39 -15.47
N LYS A 116 -7.49 -0.85 -15.89
CA LYS A 116 -8.68 -0.75 -15.03
C LYS A 116 -9.07 -2.10 -14.42
N ALA A 117 -9.00 -3.17 -15.23
CA ALA A 117 -9.30 -4.53 -14.79
C ALA A 117 -8.28 -5.06 -13.78
N ALA A 118 -6.98 -4.86 -14.03
CA ALA A 118 -5.92 -5.29 -13.12
C ALA A 118 -5.98 -4.54 -11.78
N ASN A 119 -6.20 -3.21 -11.81
CA ASN A 119 -6.35 -2.40 -10.59
C ASN A 119 -7.60 -2.79 -9.80
N ALA A 120 -8.73 -3.07 -10.47
CA ALA A 120 -9.95 -3.54 -9.82
C ALA A 120 -9.77 -4.93 -9.19
N GLU A 121 -9.06 -5.84 -9.86
CA GLU A 121 -8.75 -7.16 -9.31
C GLU A 121 -7.83 -7.05 -8.10
N ALA A 122 -6.75 -6.26 -8.21
CA ALA A 122 -5.84 -6.00 -7.11
C ALA A 122 -6.57 -5.37 -5.91
N ALA A 123 -7.51 -4.46 -6.12
CA ALA A 123 -8.29 -3.85 -5.05
C ALA A 123 -9.20 -4.87 -4.35
N ARG A 124 -9.86 -5.75 -5.12
CA ARG A 124 -10.69 -6.84 -4.58
C ARG A 124 -9.91 -7.81 -3.74
N ASP A 125 -8.78 -8.25 -4.26
CA ASP A 125 -7.95 -9.26 -3.63
C ASP A 125 -7.20 -8.68 -2.42
N SER A 126 -6.57 -7.52 -2.57
CA SER A 126 -5.84 -6.86 -1.48
C SER A 126 -6.79 -6.53 -0.33
N TRP A 127 -8.01 -6.08 -0.59
CA TRP A 127 -9.01 -5.83 0.46
C TRP A 127 -9.29 -7.05 1.33
N LYS A 128 -9.53 -8.21 0.71
CA LYS A 128 -9.75 -9.46 1.46
C LYS A 128 -8.52 -9.81 2.29
N LYS A 129 -7.33 -9.69 1.71
CA LYS A 129 -6.07 -9.97 2.40
C LYS A 129 -5.78 -8.99 3.54
N CYS A 130 -6.12 -7.70 3.39
CA CYS A 130 -6.08 -6.70 4.46
C CYS A 130 -6.94 -7.12 5.65
N LEU A 131 -8.19 -7.51 5.40
CA LEU A 131 -9.10 -7.95 6.46
C LEU A 131 -8.56 -9.19 7.18
N PHE A 132 -8.09 -10.20 6.44
CA PHE A 132 -7.47 -11.38 7.04
C PHE A 132 -6.22 -11.05 7.86
N PHE A 133 -5.40 -10.10 7.38
CA PHE A 133 -4.24 -9.63 8.09
C PHE A 133 -4.63 -8.98 9.42
N PHE A 134 -5.61 -8.06 9.40
CA PHE A 134 -6.12 -7.41 10.61
C PHE A 134 -6.75 -8.41 11.59
N MET A 135 -7.57 -9.36 11.12
CA MET A 135 -8.17 -10.38 11.99
C MET A 135 -7.14 -11.25 12.70
N ARG A 136 -5.96 -11.45 12.11
CA ARG A 136 -4.88 -12.23 12.72
C ARG A 136 -4.09 -11.44 13.76
N ILE A 137 -3.88 -10.14 13.54
CA ILE A 137 -3.02 -9.31 14.39
C ILE A 137 -3.78 -8.55 15.48
N VAL A 138 -5.08 -8.32 15.28
CA VAL A 138 -5.96 -7.68 16.25
C VAL A 138 -6.67 -8.77 17.02
N PRO A 139 -6.35 -8.99 18.32
CA PRO A 139 -7.19 -9.86 19.14
C PRO A 139 -8.58 -9.23 19.20
N ILE A 140 -9.56 -9.90 18.60
CA ILE A 140 -10.96 -9.52 18.68
C ILE A 140 -11.38 -9.69 20.15
N ARG A 141 -11.27 -8.62 20.94
CA ARG A 141 -12.02 -8.49 22.20
C ARG A 141 -13.44 -8.09 21.82
N LEU A 142 -14.25 -9.08 21.40
CA LEU A 142 -15.70 -8.94 21.41
C LEU A 142 -16.13 -8.78 22.87
N ALA A 143 -16.13 -7.55 23.37
CA ALA A 143 -16.88 -7.22 24.57
C ALA A 143 -18.36 -7.27 24.19
N ILE A 144 -18.93 -8.48 24.20
CA ILE A 144 -20.37 -8.66 24.40
C ILE A 144 -20.61 -8.16 25.83
N ARG A 145 -20.80 -6.85 25.99
CA ARG A 145 -21.44 -6.30 27.18
C ARG A 145 -22.86 -6.83 27.14
N GLY A 146 -23.10 -7.92 27.85
CA GLY A 146 -24.43 -8.44 28.09
C GLY A 146 -25.30 -7.31 28.60
N THR A 147 -26.34 -6.96 27.84
CA THR A 147 -27.43 -6.10 28.29
C THR A 147 -28.29 -6.90 29.27
N ASN A 148 -27.77 -7.18 30.46
CA ASN A 148 -28.57 -7.56 31.61
C ASN A 148 -28.91 -6.29 32.39
N LYS A 149 -29.90 -5.55 31.90
CA LYS A 149 -30.69 -4.65 32.75
C LYS A 149 -32.02 -4.31 32.07
N ALA A 150 -33.07 -4.97 32.56
CA ALA A 150 -34.46 -4.52 32.66
C ALA A 150 -35.45 -5.64 32.31
N ALA A 151 -35.65 -6.56 33.27
CA ALA A 151 -36.87 -7.35 33.38
C ALA A 151 -37.15 -7.56 34.87
N SER A 152 -37.31 -6.44 35.60
CA SER A 152 -37.91 -6.40 36.93
C SER A 152 -38.58 -5.04 37.09
N MET A 153 -39.75 -4.91 36.47
CA MET A 153 -40.83 -3.95 36.76
C MET A 153 -41.75 -3.99 35.55
N PHE A 154 -42.71 -4.91 35.60
CA PHE A 154 -44.16 -4.74 35.37
C PHE A 154 -44.76 -6.14 35.19
#